data_AF-A0A7K4D4K6-F1
#
_entry.id   AF-A0A7K4D4K6-F1
#
_cell.length_a   1.000
_cell.length_b   1.000
_cell.length_c   1.000
_cell.angle_alpha   90.00
_cell.angle_beta   90.00
_cell.angle_gamma   90.00
#
_symmetry.space_group_name_H-M   'P 1'
#
loop_
_entity.id
_entity.type
_entity.pdbx_description
1 polymer ?
#
loop_
_entity_poly.entity_id
_entity_poly.type
_entity_poly.pdbx_seq_one_letter_code
_entity_poly.pdbx_strand_id
1 'polypeptide(L)'
;MNESDKICHLAELGFKIAQPKGYKPHAVERLFRESVRAITELRGVDLSKCDYRATVSGRIQKTLDRMGDDQAFVPERRGLDAKADEFADYFVEMILNGICEGKPGRLKKMSNNLADGYYSATLNIRRKYWDERNLDKMSQTEKEEIR
;
A
#
# COMPACT_ATOMS: atom_id res chain seq x y z
N MET A 1 11.80 15.23 -0.01
CA MET A 1 10.75 14.43 0.65
C MET A 1 11.37 13.77 1.87
N ASN A 2 10.84 14.03 3.07
CA ASN A 2 11.36 13.42 4.30
C ASN A 2 10.89 11.95 4.41
N GLU A 3 11.37 11.18 5.40
CA GLU A 3 11.01 9.75 5.54
C GLU A 3 9.51 9.53 5.77
N SER A 4 8.87 10.41 6.54
CA SER A 4 7.43 10.34 6.83
C SER A 4 6.60 10.57 5.58
N ASP A 5 6.96 11.56 4.77
CA ASP A 5 6.29 11.86 3.50
C ASP A 5 6.37 10.65 2.54
N LYS A 6 7.53 9.97 2.50
CA LYS A 6 7.72 8.78 1.66
C LYS A 6 6.78 7.64 2.07
N ILE A 7 6.67 7.39 3.37
CA ILE A 7 5.79 6.34 3.91
C ILE A 7 4.31 6.71 3.71
N CYS A 8 3.95 7.99 3.90
CA CYS A 8 2.60 8.47 3.62
C CYS A 8 2.22 8.25 2.15
N HIS A 9 3.10 8.60 1.22
CA HIS A 9 2.82 8.42 -0.19
C HIS A 9 2.72 6.95 -0.61
N LEU A 10 3.59 6.09 -0.06
CA LEU A 10 3.45 4.65 -0.27
C LEU A 10 2.08 4.13 0.22
N ALA A 11 1.57 4.65 1.35
CA ALA A 11 0.25 4.29 1.86
C ALA A 11 -0.89 4.75 0.94
N GLU A 12 -0.76 5.91 0.29
CA GLU A 12 -1.70 6.37 -0.74
C GLU A 12 -1.76 5.39 -1.92
N LEU A 13 -0.59 4.98 -2.42
CA LEU A 13 -0.49 3.96 -3.48
C LEU A 13 -1.14 2.64 -3.06
N GLY A 14 -0.85 2.18 -1.84
CA GLY A 14 -1.46 0.97 -1.30
C GLY A 14 -2.98 1.07 -1.16
N PHE A 15 -3.49 2.24 -0.77
CA PHE A 15 -4.93 2.49 -0.64
C PHE A 15 -5.66 2.52 -2.00
N LYS A 16 -4.98 2.91 -3.09
CA LYS A 16 -5.51 2.80 -4.46
C LYS A 16 -5.65 1.35 -4.92
N ILE A 17 -4.76 0.48 -4.44
CA ILE A 17 -4.76 -0.96 -4.75
C ILE A 17 -5.85 -1.68 -3.94
N ALA A 18 -5.87 -1.48 -2.63
CA ALA A 18 -6.80 -2.15 -1.73
C ALA A 18 -7.30 -1.19 -0.66
N GLN A 19 -8.61 -1.20 -0.46
CA GLN A 19 -9.28 -0.45 0.59
C GLN A 19 -9.77 -1.42 1.68
N PRO A 20 -9.64 -1.05 2.96
CA PRO A 20 -10.13 -1.89 4.05
C PRO A 20 -11.66 -1.96 4.03
N LYS A 21 -12.23 -3.17 4.13
CA LYS A 21 -13.66 -3.33 4.43
C LYS A 21 -13.92 -3.08 5.92
N GLY A 22 -14.80 -2.14 6.23
CA GLY A 22 -15.08 -1.74 7.61
C GLY A 22 -13.85 -1.18 8.34
N TYR A 23 -13.78 -1.36 9.67
CA TYR A 23 -12.68 -0.84 10.50
C TYR A 23 -11.41 -1.73 10.48
N LYS A 24 -11.07 -2.39 9.36
CA LYS A 24 -9.93 -3.33 9.28
C LYS A 24 -8.78 -2.82 8.40
N PRO A 25 -8.05 -1.75 8.81
CA PRO A 25 -6.93 -1.17 8.06
C PRO A 25 -5.77 -2.14 7.78
N HIS A 26 -5.70 -3.27 8.50
CA HIS A 26 -4.67 -4.30 8.31
C HIS A 26 -4.60 -4.87 6.89
N ALA A 27 -5.66 -4.75 6.08
CA ALA A 27 -5.63 -5.18 4.69
C ALA A 27 -4.58 -4.40 3.86
N VAL A 28 -4.50 -3.08 4.07
CA VAL A 28 -3.56 -2.20 3.34
C VAL A 28 -2.15 -2.35 3.91
N GLU A 29 -2.03 -2.43 5.24
CA GLU A 29 -0.77 -2.70 5.95
C GLU A 29 -0.13 -4.03 5.51
N ARG A 30 -0.96 -5.04 5.20
CA ARG A 30 -0.47 -6.33 4.73
C ARG A 30 0.26 -6.22 3.40
N LEU A 31 -0.10 -5.29 2.52
CA LEU A 31 0.68 -5.03 1.29
C LEU A 31 2.12 -4.60 1.61
N PHE A 32 2.29 -3.70 2.58
CA PHE A 32 3.61 -3.31 3.06
C PHE A 32 4.38 -4.50 3.65
N ARG A 33 3.75 -5.28 4.53
CA ARG A 33 4.41 -6.42 5.19
C ARG A 33 4.83 -7.51 4.20
N GLU A 34 3.97 -7.81 3.22
CA GLU A 34 4.30 -8.78 2.17
C GLU A 34 5.40 -8.27 1.23
N SER A 35 5.48 -6.95 1.00
CA SER A 35 6.59 -6.33 0.27
C SER A 35 7.92 -6.47 1.02
N VAL A 36 7.94 -6.25 2.34
CA VAL A 36 9.12 -6.52 3.17
C VAL A 36 9.53 -7.99 3.10
N ARG A 37 8.58 -8.92 3.18
CA ARG A 37 8.85 -10.36 3.04
C ARG A 37 9.42 -10.70 1.68
N ALA A 38 8.85 -10.14 0.61
CA ALA A 38 9.33 -10.32 -0.75
C ALA A 38 10.82 -10.00 -0.88
N ILE A 39 11.32 -8.94 -0.23
CA ILE A 39 12.74 -8.58 -0.25
C ILE A 39 13.58 -9.44 0.71
N THR A 40 13.09 -9.63 1.94
CA THR A 40 13.91 -10.19 3.04
C THR A 40 13.99 -11.72 3.07
N GLU A 41 13.10 -12.41 2.34
CA GLU A 41 13.09 -13.87 2.24
C GLU A 41 13.99 -14.42 1.13
N LEU A 42 14.53 -13.58 0.24
CA LEU A 42 15.40 -13.96 -0.89
C LEU A 42 16.83 -14.37 -0.47
N ARG A 43 16.99 -15.02 0.69
CA ARG A 43 18.28 -15.33 1.33
C ARG A 43 19.25 -16.05 0.37
N GLY A 44 20.44 -15.49 0.21
CA GLY A 44 21.55 -16.14 -0.52
C GLY A 44 21.57 -15.87 -2.03
N VAL A 45 20.63 -15.09 -2.55
CA VAL A 45 20.68 -14.62 -3.95
C VAL A 45 21.14 -13.17 -3.93
N ASP A 46 22.37 -12.93 -4.40
CA ASP A 46 22.82 -11.58 -4.75
C ASP A 46 22.06 -11.19 -6.03
N LEU A 47 20.85 -10.66 -5.83
CA LEU A 47 19.94 -10.19 -6.85
C LEU A 47 20.53 -8.97 -7.51
N SER A 48 21.51 -9.17 -8.38
CA SER A 48 22.01 -8.06 -9.17
C SER A 48 20.98 -7.58 -10.19
N LYS A 49 19.98 -8.39 -10.63
CA LYS A 49 19.07 -7.98 -11.74
C LYS A 49 17.67 -8.62 -11.83
N CYS A 50 17.24 -9.49 -10.91
CA CYS A 50 15.81 -9.87 -10.88
C CYS A 50 15.10 -8.82 -10.05
N ASP A 51 14.49 -7.87 -10.75
CA ASP A 51 14.05 -6.58 -10.21
C ASP A 51 13.25 -6.77 -8.91
N TYR A 52 13.73 -6.18 -7.81
CA TYR A 52 12.98 -6.19 -6.54
C TYR A 52 11.55 -5.71 -6.76
N ARG A 53 11.37 -4.81 -7.75
CA ARG A 53 10.09 -4.31 -8.23
C ARG A 53 9.19 -5.44 -8.72
N ALA A 54 9.67 -6.28 -9.62
CA ALA A 54 8.91 -7.44 -10.14
C ALA A 54 8.53 -8.43 -9.02
N THR A 55 9.45 -8.66 -8.07
CA THR A 55 9.17 -9.56 -6.95
C THR A 55 8.10 -8.99 -6.01
N VAL A 56 8.18 -7.69 -5.70
CA VAL A 56 7.19 -6.99 -4.87
C VAL A 56 5.84 -6.92 -5.57
N SER A 57 5.79 -6.50 -6.83
CA SER A 57 4.55 -6.42 -7.61
C SER A 57 3.85 -7.79 -7.69
N GLY A 58 4.58 -8.85 -8.07
CA GLY A 58 4.02 -10.20 -8.12
C GLY A 58 3.55 -10.72 -6.76
N ARG A 59 4.23 -10.34 -5.67
CA ARG A 59 3.79 -10.71 -4.30
C ARG A 59 2.51 -10.00 -3.91
N ILE A 60 2.37 -8.72 -4.25
CA ILE A 60 1.17 -7.91 -3.98
C ILE A 60 -0.04 -8.50 -4.69
N GLN A 61 0.07 -8.75 -6.00
CA GLN A 61 -1.02 -9.32 -6.79
C GLN A 61 -1.50 -10.66 -6.22
N LYS A 62 -0.57 -11.59 -5.93
CA LYS A 62 -0.90 -12.87 -5.27
C LYS A 62 -1.51 -12.71 -3.88
N THR A 63 -1.14 -11.66 -3.16
CA THR A 63 -1.67 -11.38 -1.81
C THR A 63 -3.13 -10.94 -1.91
N LEU A 64 -3.45 -10.09 -2.88
CA LEU A 64 -4.82 -9.64 -3.14
C LEU A 64 -5.73 -10.81 -3.54
N ASP A 65 -5.25 -11.67 -4.43
CA ASP A 65 -5.99 -12.88 -4.84
C ASP A 65 -6.32 -13.78 -3.63
N ARG A 66 -5.39 -13.90 -2.68
CA ARG A 66 -5.56 -14.71 -1.45
C ARG A 66 -6.42 -14.04 -0.39
N MET A 67 -6.40 -12.71 -0.32
CA MET A 67 -7.27 -11.96 0.60
C MET A 67 -8.74 -12.19 0.26
N GLY A 68 -9.05 -12.33 -1.04
CA GLY A 68 -10.41 -12.45 -1.53
C GLY A 68 -11.24 -11.20 -1.23
N ASP A 69 -12.49 -11.21 -1.68
CA ASP A 69 -13.38 -10.07 -1.50
C ASP A 69 -13.79 -9.87 -0.03
N ASP A 70 -13.55 -10.84 0.86
CA ASP A 70 -13.95 -10.77 2.27
C ASP A 70 -13.00 -9.91 3.13
N GLN A 71 -11.72 -9.83 2.75
CA GLN A 71 -10.70 -9.14 3.57
C GLN A 71 -10.34 -7.75 3.04
N ALA A 72 -10.47 -7.52 1.73
CA ALA A 72 -10.17 -6.24 1.10
C ALA A 72 -11.21 -5.90 0.02
N PHE A 73 -11.52 -4.61 -0.12
CA PHE A 73 -12.22 -4.11 -1.30
C PHE A 73 -11.18 -3.63 -2.30
N VAL A 74 -11.17 -4.22 -3.50
CA VAL A 74 -10.35 -3.75 -4.63
C VAL A 74 -11.25 -2.86 -5.48
N PRO A 75 -11.08 -1.52 -5.47
CA PRO A 75 -12.03 -0.60 -6.10
C PRO A 75 -12.15 -0.79 -7.61
N GLU A 76 -11.06 -1.19 -8.25
CA GLU A 76 -10.99 -1.37 -9.70
C GLU A 76 -9.98 -2.49 -9.99
N ARG A 77 -10.48 -3.64 -10.47
CA ARG A 77 -9.63 -4.78 -10.83
C ARG A 77 -8.91 -4.58 -12.18
N ARG A 78 -9.43 -3.71 -13.05
CA ARG A 78 -8.77 -3.34 -14.31
C ARG A 78 -7.59 -2.41 -14.00
N GLY A 79 -6.41 -2.70 -14.52
CA GLY A 79 -5.18 -1.92 -14.24
C GLY A 79 -4.59 -2.16 -12.85
N LEU A 80 -5.00 -3.23 -12.15
CA LEU A 80 -4.46 -3.59 -10.84
C LEU A 80 -2.97 -3.95 -10.91
N ASP A 81 -2.57 -4.59 -12.00
CA ASP A 81 -1.18 -4.86 -12.38
C ASP A 81 -0.36 -3.57 -12.43
N ALA A 82 -0.83 -2.55 -13.16
CA ALA A 82 -0.15 -1.27 -13.26
C ALA A 82 -0.06 -0.53 -11.91
N LYS A 83 -1.11 -0.59 -11.07
CA LYS A 83 -1.10 -0.01 -9.72
C LYS A 83 -0.11 -0.76 -8.80
N ALA A 84 -0.05 -2.09 -8.92
CA ALA A 84 0.90 -2.90 -8.17
C ALA A 84 2.34 -2.61 -8.59
N ASP A 85 2.59 -2.40 -9.89
CA ASP A 85 3.90 -1.98 -10.40
C ASP A 85 4.29 -0.59 -9.90
N GLU A 86 3.38 0.40 -9.93
CA GLU A 86 3.62 1.75 -9.37
C GLU A 86 3.99 1.69 -7.89
N PHE A 87 3.25 0.89 -7.11
CA PHE A 87 3.57 0.68 -5.70
C PHE A 87 4.93 0.02 -5.52
N ALA A 88 5.24 -1.02 -6.31
CA ALA A 88 6.48 -1.76 -6.20
C ALA A 88 7.71 -0.91 -6.57
N ASP A 89 7.59 -0.10 -7.62
CA ASP A 89 8.60 0.87 -8.04
C ASP A 89 8.89 1.86 -6.91
N TYR A 90 7.84 2.45 -6.34
CA TYR A 90 8.01 3.40 -5.25
C TYR A 90 8.57 2.75 -3.98
N PHE A 91 8.11 1.55 -3.63
CA PHE A 91 8.62 0.81 -2.48
C PHE A 91 10.13 0.56 -2.61
N VAL A 92 10.57 0.11 -3.78
CA VAL A 92 11.99 -0.18 -4.02
C VAL A 92 12.82 1.09 -4.00
N GLU A 93 12.42 2.13 -4.74
CA GLU A 93 13.24 3.33 -4.85
C GLU A 93 13.24 4.19 -3.60
N MET A 94 12.07 4.43 -3.01
CA MET A 94 11.96 5.41 -1.95
C MET A 94 12.15 4.80 -0.57
N ILE A 95 11.72 3.54 -0.37
CA ILE A 95 11.81 2.87 0.93
C ILE A 95 13.06 2.00 1.03
N LEU A 96 13.23 1.04 0.12
CA LEU A 96 14.41 0.16 0.16
C LEU A 96 15.69 0.95 -0.14
N ASN A 97 15.77 1.63 -1.29
CA ASN A 97 16.96 2.40 -1.66
C ASN A 97 17.05 3.69 -0.85
N GLY A 98 15.95 4.44 -0.75
CA GLY A 98 15.95 5.78 -0.16
C GLY A 98 15.97 5.88 1.37
N ILE A 99 15.43 4.90 2.12
CA ILE A 99 15.45 4.89 3.61
C ILE A 99 16.41 3.81 4.12
N CYS A 100 16.42 2.65 3.46
CA CYS A 100 17.20 1.49 3.91
C CYS A 100 18.54 1.33 3.18
N GLU A 101 18.94 2.29 2.33
CA GLU A 101 20.20 2.28 1.57
C GLU A 101 20.40 1.03 0.69
N GLY A 102 19.31 0.50 0.15
CA GLY A 102 19.33 -0.69 -0.70
C GLY A 102 19.59 -2.00 0.06
N LYS A 103 19.64 -1.97 1.41
CA LYS A 103 20.02 -3.12 2.24
C LYS A 103 18.79 -3.85 2.78
N PRO A 104 18.48 -5.08 2.33
CA PRO A 104 17.39 -5.91 2.88
C PRO A 104 17.47 -6.09 4.40
N GLY A 105 18.69 -6.24 4.94
CA GLY A 105 18.90 -6.37 6.39
C GLY A 105 18.47 -5.14 7.19
N ARG A 106 18.65 -3.93 6.62
CA ARG A 106 18.20 -2.68 7.24
C ARG A 106 16.68 -2.53 7.14
N LEU A 107 16.11 -2.85 5.97
CA LEU A 107 14.67 -2.92 5.78
C LEU A 107 14.02 -3.84 6.82
N LYS A 108 14.57 -5.03 7.04
CA LYS A 108 14.07 -5.97 8.06
C LYS A 108 14.06 -5.36 9.46
N LYS A 109 15.16 -4.70 9.86
CA LYS A 109 15.29 -4.07 11.19
C LYS A 109 14.29 -2.93 11.39
N MET A 110 14.05 -2.12 10.35
CA MET A 110 13.17 -0.95 10.43
C MET A 110 11.69 -1.29 10.14
N SER A 111 11.41 -2.49 9.64
CA SER A 111 10.09 -2.86 9.11
C SER A 111 8.92 -2.63 10.06
N ASN A 112 9.09 -2.85 11.37
CA ASN A 112 8.02 -2.61 12.35
C ASN A 112 7.68 -1.12 12.44
N ASN A 113 8.68 -0.25 12.64
CA ASN A 113 8.46 1.20 12.74
C ASN A 113 7.89 1.79 11.45
N LEU A 114 8.37 1.30 10.29
CA LEU A 114 7.85 1.72 9.00
C LEU A 114 6.40 1.24 8.78
N ALA A 115 6.07 0.03 9.22
CA ALA A 115 4.70 -0.49 9.18
C ALA A 115 3.76 0.35 10.07
N ASP A 116 4.20 0.78 11.25
CA ASP A 116 3.40 1.63 12.15
C ASP A 116 3.09 2.99 11.51
N GLY A 117 4.10 3.61 10.87
CA GLY A 117 3.92 4.85 10.10
C GLY A 117 2.96 4.67 8.92
N TYR A 118 3.14 3.59 8.15
CA TYR A 118 2.29 3.24 7.01
C TYR A 118 0.84 2.99 7.44
N TYR A 119 0.64 2.30 8.56
CA TYR A 119 -0.66 2.04 9.16
C TYR A 119 -1.35 3.34 9.59
N SER A 120 -0.63 4.22 10.29
CA SER A 120 -1.14 5.52 10.72
C SER A 120 -1.54 6.40 9.51
N ALA A 121 -0.72 6.42 8.46
CA ALA A 121 -1.02 7.11 7.21
C ALA A 121 -2.30 6.55 6.55
N THR A 122 -2.43 5.22 6.48
CA THR A 122 -3.63 4.55 5.95
C THR A 122 -4.90 4.97 6.70
N LEU A 123 -4.85 5.05 8.04
CA LEU A 123 -5.98 5.51 8.84
C LEU A 123 -6.38 6.95 8.52
N ASN A 124 -5.40 7.82 8.31
CA ASN A 124 -5.63 9.21 7.93
C ASN A 124 -6.28 9.32 6.55
N ILE A 125 -5.72 8.65 5.54
CA ILE A 125 -6.27 8.58 4.18
C ILE A 125 -7.71 8.09 4.20
N ARG A 126 -7.98 7.01 4.97
CA ARG A 126 -9.31 6.44 5.09
C ARG A 126 -10.32 7.43 5.68
N ARG A 127 -9.95 8.18 6.73
CA ARG A 127 -10.84 9.19 7.35
C ARG A 127 -11.23 10.23 6.30
N LYS A 128 -10.24 10.85 5.66
CA LYS A 128 -10.46 11.86 4.60
C LYS A 128 -11.35 11.33 3.48
N TYR A 129 -11.07 10.12 2.99
CA TYR A 129 -11.85 9.50 1.92
C TYR A 129 -13.34 9.32 2.27
N TRP A 130 -13.66 8.92 3.50
CA TRP A 130 -15.06 8.78 3.92
C TRP A 130 -15.70 10.11 4.29
N ASP A 131 -14.95 11.06 4.86
CA ASP A 131 -15.44 12.41 5.13
C ASP A 131 -15.88 13.08 3.82
N GLU A 132 -15.03 13.04 2.78
CA GLU A 132 -15.33 13.55 1.44
C GLU A 132 -16.55 12.85 0.82
N ARG A 133 -16.61 11.52 0.88
CA ARG A 133 -17.70 10.76 0.29
C ARG A 133 -19.04 10.94 1.01
N ASN A 134 -19.01 11.19 2.32
CA ASN A 134 -20.22 11.50 3.10
C ASN A 134 -20.71 12.92 2.78
N LEU A 135 -19.81 13.89 2.63
CA LEU A 135 -20.14 15.25 2.18
C LEU A 135 -20.77 15.24 0.78
N ASP A 136 -20.22 14.47 -0.16
CA ASP A 136 -20.77 14.33 -1.51
C ASP A 136 -22.19 13.74 -1.51
N LYS A 137 -22.44 12.73 -0.68
CA LYS A 137 -23.78 12.13 -0.52
C LYS A 137 -24.79 13.11 0.06
N MET A 138 -24.39 13.90 1.06
CA MET A 138 -25.25 14.93 1.64
C MET A 138 -25.59 16.00 0.58
N SER A 139 -24.60 16.47 -0.18
CA SER A 139 -24.81 17.45 -1.26
C SER A 139 -25.70 16.91 -2.39
N GLN A 140 -25.63 15.62 -2.71
CA GLN A 140 -26.52 14.99 -3.69
C GLN A 140 -27.96 14.87 -3.18
N THR A 141 -28.13 14.49 -1.91
CA THR A 141 -29.45 14.38 -1.27
C THR A 141 -30.13 15.75 -1.18
N GLU A 142 -29.39 16.80 -0.79
CA GLU A 142 -29.90 18.18 -0.75
C GLU A 142 -30.33 18.70 -2.14
N LYS A 143 -29.65 18.30 -3.22
CA LYS A 143 -30.02 18.67 -4.59
C LYS A 143 -31.26 17.92 -5.11
N GLU A 144 -31.50 16.71 -4.62
CA GLU A 144 -32.69 15.93 -4.95
C GLU A 144 -33.93 16.42 -4.18
N GLU A 145 -33.77 16.91 -2.94
CA GLU A 145 -34.86 17.45 -2.12
C GLU A 145 -35.32 18.86 -2.54
N ILE A 146 -34.48 19.61 -3.26
CA ILE A 146 -34.80 20.97 -3.78
C ILE A 146 -35.51 20.92 -5.16
N ARG A 147 -35.67 19.72 -5.75
CA ARG A 147 -36.31 19.52 -7.07
C ARG A 147 -37.74 19.02 -6.95
#